data_AF-A0A349HAE8-F1
#
_entry.id   AF-A0A349HAE8-F1
#
_cell.length_a   1.000
_cell.length_b   1.000
_cell.length_c   1.000
_cell.angle_alpha   90.00
_cell.angle_beta   90.00
_cell.angle_gamma   90.00
#
_symmetry.space_group_name_H-M   'P 1'
#
loop_
_entity.id
_entity.type
_entity.pdbx_description
1 polymer ?
#
loop_
_entity_poly.entity_id
_entity_poly.type
_entity_poly.pdbx_seq_one_letter_code
_entity_poly.pdbx_strand_id
1 'polypeptide(L)' 'MATTQKHRIAAVNSILGEDVLLLGRMTVKEQMSRVFECHLDLFSEKRDIKLADVLGTNMTVRFELP' A
#
# COMPACT_ATOMS: atom_id res chain seq x y z
N MET A 1 -14.89 5.47 -13.76
CA MET A 1 -14.59 6.49 -12.75
C MET A 1 -13.27 6.10 -12.12
N ALA A 2 -12.26 6.96 -12.10
CA ALA A 2 -10.98 6.62 -11.49
C ALA A 2 -11.15 6.51 -9.97
N THR A 3 -10.77 5.39 -9.39
CA THR A 3 -10.73 5.20 -7.94
C THR A 3 -9.52 5.95 -7.37
N THR A 4 -9.72 6.70 -6.28
CA THR A 4 -8.65 7.49 -5.63
C THR A 4 -8.58 7.25 -4.13
N GLN A 5 -7.37 7.34 -3.57
CA GLN A 5 -7.07 7.18 -2.15
C GLN A 5 -7.00 8.51 -1.39
N LYS A 6 -7.12 9.66 -2.07
CA LYS A 6 -6.84 11.00 -1.50
C LYS A 6 -7.58 11.32 -0.20
N HIS A 7 -8.82 10.87 -0.06
CA HIS A 7 -9.68 11.17 1.11
C HIS A 7 -9.83 9.99 2.06
N ARG A 8 -8.97 8.96 1.96
CA ARG A 8 -9.00 7.80 2.84
C ARG A 8 -8.11 8.02 4.06
N ILE A 9 -8.60 7.55 5.22
CA ILE A 9 -7.86 7.50 6.49
C ILE A 9 -6.56 6.71 6.33
N ALA A 10 -6.57 5.68 5.48
CA ALA A 10 -5.40 4.89 5.14
C ALA A 10 -5.22 4.81 3.63
N ALA A 11 -4.00 5.07 3.15
CA ALA A 11 -3.63 5.02 1.73
C ALA A 11 -2.25 4.38 1.55
N VAL A 12 -2.01 3.70 0.42
CA VAL A 12 -0.70 3.17 0.07
C VAL A 12 -0.08 4.01 -1.05
N ASN A 13 1.22 4.24 -0.98
CA ASN A 13 1.98 4.87 -2.04
C ASN A 13 3.07 3.91 -2.52
N SER A 14 3.21 3.80 -3.84
CA SER A 14 4.12 2.87 -4.50
C SER A 14 4.76 3.54 -5.71
N ILE A 15 5.84 2.95 -6.23
CA ILE A 15 6.52 3.46 -7.42
C ILE A 15 5.63 3.44 -8.69
N LEU A 16 4.53 2.69 -8.68
CA LEU A 16 3.57 2.65 -9.78
C LEU A 16 2.65 3.89 -9.84
N GLY A 17 2.63 4.69 -8.77
CA GLY A 17 1.76 5.86 -8.60
C GLY A 17 0.77 5.70 -7.44
N GLU A 18 0.20 6.83 -7.01
CA GLU A 18 -0.60 6.95 -5.77
C GLU A 18 -1.95 6.20 -5.82
N ASP A 19 -2.58 6.11 -6.99
CA ASP A 19 -3.93 5.55 -7.14
C ASP A 19 -3.94 4.23 -7.95
N VAL A 20 -2.75 3.66 -8.21
CA VAL A 20 -2.64 2.38 -8.96
C VAL A 20 -2.91 1.18 -8.06
N LEU A 21 -2.36 1.20 -6.84
CA LEU A 21 -2.61 0.17 -5.83
C LEU A 21 -3.46 0.79 -4.73
N LEU A 22 -4.59 0.16 -4.43
CA LEU A 22 -5.54 0.64 -3.44
C LEU A 22 -5.46 -0.22 -2.18
N LEU A 23 -5.17 0.41 -1.04
CA LEU A 23 -5.17 -0.28 0.24
C LEU A 23 -6.57 -0.83 0.60
N GLY A 24 -6.66 -2.15 0.80
CA GLY A 24 -7.83 -2.85 1.27
C GLY A 24 -7.75 -3.22 2.75
N ARG A 25 -6.68 -3.91 3.14
CA ARG A 25 -6.41 -4.34 4.52
C ARG A 25 -4.93 -4.25 4.81
N MET A 26 -4.58 -3.94 6.06
CA MET A 26 -3.22 -3.95 6.57
C MET A 26 -3.19 -4.71 7.90
N THR A 27 -2.19 -5.57 8.07
CA THR A 27 -1.84 -6.20 9.35
C THR A 27 -0.36 -5.94 9.61
N VAL A 28 -0.06 -5.26 10.72
CA VAL A 28 1.32 -4.92 11.10
C VAL A 28 1.72 -5.74 12.32
N LYS A 29 2.90 -6.35 12.25
CA LYS A 29 3.54 -7.04 13.38
C LYS A 29 4.85 -6.33 13.71
N GLU A 30 4.91 -5.75 14.90
CA GLU A 30 6.08 -5.01 15.37
C GLU A 30 6.41 -5.44 16.80
N GLN A 31 7.70 -5.49 17.11
CA GLN A 31 8.21 -5.80 18.43
C GLN A 31 9.49 -5.00 18.69
N MET A 32 9.73 -4.66 19.95
CA MET A 32 10.95 -3.94 20.33
C MET A 32 12.19 -4.72 19.88
N SER A 33 13.14 -4.03 19.25
CA SER A 33 14.41 -4.58 18.74
C SER A 33 14.27 -5.71 17.71
N ARG A 34 13.17 -5.74 16.96
CA ARG A 34 12.96 -6.65 15.82
C ARG A 34 12.50 -5.88 14.59
N VAL A 35 12.75 -6.46 13.42
CA VAL A 35 12.25 -5.91 12.15
C VAL A 35 10.73 -6.03 12.13
N PHE A 36 10.06 -4.95 11.73
CA PHE A 36 8.62 -4.95 11.56
C PHE A 36 8.22 -5.68 10.28
N GLU A 37 7.01 -6.23 10.28
CA GLU A 37 6.43 -6.89 9.12
C GLU A 37 5.03 -6.31 8.84
N CYS A 38 4.83 -5.82 7.62
CA CYS A 38 3.55 -5.28 7.17
C CYS A 38 2.98 -6.19 6.09
N HIS A 39 1.85 -6.84 6.37
CA HIS A 39 1.07 -7.56 5.37
C HIS A 39 -0.04 -6.64 4.83
N LEU A 40 -0.03 -6.41 3.53
CA LEU A 40 -0.97 -5.52 2.83
C LEU A 40 -1.78 -6.32 1.80
N ASP A 41 -3.10 -6.21 1.87
CA ASP A 41 -3.99 -6.64 0.80
C ASP A 41 -4.33 -5.41 -0.06
N LEU A 42 -3.89 -5.44 -1.32
CA LEU A 42 -4.01 -4.33 -2.27
C LEU A 42 -4.92 -4.71 -3.44
N PHE A 43 -5.73 -3.76 -3.89
CA PHE A 43 -6.59 -3.89 -5.06
C PHE A 43 -6.12 -2.97 -6.19
N SER A 44 -6.31 -3.36 -7.43
CA SER A 44 -6.04 -2.49 -8.58
C SER A 44 -7.09 -2.67 -9.67
N GLU A 45 -7.41 -1.59 -10.38
CA GLU A 45 -8.15 -1.66 -11.64
C GLU A 45 -7.25 -2.14 -12.79
N LYS A 46 -5.94 -1.94 -12.69
CA LYS A 46 -4.96 -2.42 -13.67
C LYS A 46 -4.71 -3.90 -13.46
N ARG A 47 -4.90 -4.69 -14.52
CA ARG A 47 -4.69 -6.16 -14.51
C ARG A 47 -3.31 -6.56 -15.02
N ASP A 48 -2.55 -5.62 -15.55
CA ASP A 48 -1.25 -5.79 -16.21
C ASP A 48 -0.05 -5.44 -15.32
N ILE A 49 -0.26 -5.35 -14.01
CA ILE A 49 0.82 -5.06 -13.05
C ILE A 49 1.76 -6.25 -12.96
N LYS A 50 3.03 -6.05 -13.34
CA LYS A 50 4.07 -7.07 -13.19
C LYS A 50 4.64 -7.00 -11.78
N LEU A 51 4.73 -8.16 -11.13
CA LEU A 51 5.29 -8.25 -9.76
C LEU A 51 6.72 -7.68 -9.67
N ALA A 52 7.50 -7.86 -10.74
CA ALA A 52 8.88 -7.37 -10.84
C ALA A 52 9.00 -5.85 -10.77
N ASP A 53 7.96 -5.10 -11.14
CA ASP A 53 7.97 -3.64 -11.12
C ASP A 53 7.77 -3.07 -9.70
N VAL A 54 7.33 -3.91 -8.75
CA VAL A 54 7.02 -3.53 -7.37
C VAL A 54 7.95 -4.20 -6.36
N LEU A 55 8.41 -5.42 -6.64
CA LEU A 55 9.23 -6.19 -5.71
C LEU A 55 10.57 -5.49 -5.41
N GLY A 56 10.91 -5.37 -4.13
CA GLY A 56 12.14 -4.71 -3.67
C GLY A 56 12.13 -3.19 -3.80
N THR A 57 11.02 -2.60 -4.20
CA THR A 57 10.84 -1.14 -4.25
C THR A 57 10.21 -0.62 -2.95
N ASN A 58 10.36 0.68 -2.69
CA ASN A 58 9.76 1.31 -1.52
C ASN A 58 8.23 1.33 -1.64
N MET A 59 7.55 1.01 -0.53
CA MET A 59 6.11 1.12 -0.38
C MET A 59 5.79 1.75 0.98
N THR A 60 4.97 2.79 0.96
CA THR A 60 4.63 3.58 2.15
C THR A 60 3.15 3.51 2.40
N VAL A 61 2.74 3.30 3.65
CA VAL A 61 1.33 3.45 4.07
C VAL A 61 1.18 4.79 4.80
N ARG A 62 0.32 5.66 4.27
CA ARG A 62 -0.16 6.84 4.99
C ARG A 62 -1.33 6.41 5.86
N PHE A 63 -1.25 6.74 7.15
CA PHE A 63 -2.34 6.54 8.10
C PHE A 63 -2.58 7.85 8.85
N GLU A 64 -3.79 8.40 8.69
CA GLU A 64 -4.24 9.60 9.40
C GLU A 64 -4.92 9.17 10.70
N LEU A 65 -4.38 9.62 11.82
CA LEU A 65 -4.98 9.43 13.14
C LEU A 65 -6.02 10.55 13.39
N PRO A 66 -7.19 10.23 13.98
CA PRO A 66 -8.15 11.24 14.40
C PRO A 66 -7.62 12.12 15.55
#